data_AF-A0A093JG91-F1
#
_entry.id   AF-A0A093JG91-F1
#
_cell.length_a   1.000
_cell.length_b   1.000
_cell.length_c   1.000
_cell.angle_alpha   90.00
_cell.angle_beta   90.00
_cell.angle_gamma   90.00
#
_symmetry.space_group_name_H-M   'P 1'
#
loop_
_entity.id
_entity.type
_entity.pdbx_description
1 polymer ?
#
loop_
_entity_poly.entity_id
_entity_poly.type
_entity_poly.pdbx_seq_one_letter_code
_entity_poly.pdbx_strand_id
1 'polypeptide(L)' 'GIKNYSNWPTIPQVYLNGEFVGGCDILLQMHQNGDLVEELKKLGIRSALLDAEKDQEKK' A
#
# COMPACT_ATOMS: atom_id res chain seq x y z
N GLY A 1 21.82 10.33 4.06
CA GLY A 1 21.64 8.86 4.12
C GLY A 1 20.23 8.55 4.53
N ILE A 2 19.62 7.51 3.95
CA ILE A 2 18.18 7.16 4.09
C ILE A 2 17.70 7.02 5.55
N LYS A 3 18.62 6.80 6.49
CA LYS A 3 18.35 6.71 7.93
C LYS A 3 17.85 8.01 8.59
N ASN A 4 17.94 9.17 7.94
CA ASN A 4 17.44 10.44 8.49
C ASN A 4 16.07 10.87 7.90
N TYR A 5 15.50 10.11 6.96
CA TYR A 5 14.30 10.53 6.21
C TYR A 5 12.98 9.96 6.78
N SER A 6 13.06 8.91 7.59
CA SER A 6 11.93 8.36 8.33
C SER A 6 12.46 7.91 9.69
N ASN A 7 11.81 8.30 10.79
CA ASN A 7 12.18 7.89 12.16
C ASN A 7 11.84 6.41 12.43
N TRP A 8 11.98 5.54 11.41
CA TRP A 8 11.51 4.16 11.37
C TRP A 8 12.70 3.18 11.42
N PRO A 9 12.79 2.33 12.46
CA PRO A 9 14.00 1.55 12.74
C PRO A 9 14.13 0.25 11.92
N THR A 10 13.07 -0.21 11.25
CA THR A 10 13.00 -1.55 10.65
C THR A 10 12.83 -1.55 9.13
N ILE A 11 13.24 -2.65 8.50
CA ILE A 11 13.09 -2.95 7.07
C ILE A 11 12.13 -4.15 6.94
N PRO A 12 11.27 -4.21 5.92
CA PRO A 12 11.17 -3.29 4.77
C PRO A 12 10.56 -1.92 5.12
N GLN A 13 10.94 -0.90 4.34
CA GLN A 13 10.29 0.42 4.34
C GLN A 13 9.63 0.64 2.99
N VAL A 14 8.37 1.02 3.01
CA VAL A 14 7.54 1.22 1.83
C VAL A 14 7.28 2.72 1.67
N TYR A 15 7.52 3.20 0.46
CA TYR A 15 7.25 4.57 0.07
C TYR A 15 6.30 4.56 -1.12
N LEU A 16 5.29 5.42 -1.09
CA LEU A 16 4.38 5.65 -2.19
C LEU A 16 4.53 7.11 -2.62
N ASN A 17 4.80 7.36 -3.90
CA ASN A 17 5.02 8.70 -4.44
C ASN A 17 6.11 9.52 -3.70
N GLY A 18 7.12 8.85 -3.13
CA GLY A 18 8.20 9.49 -2.37
C GLY A 18 7.85 9.80 -0.91
N GLU A 19 6.63 9.53 -0.46
CA GLU A 19 6.21 9.66 0.94
C GLU A 19 6.35 8.32 1.68
N PHE A 20 6.82 8.37 2.93
CA PHE A 20 6.96 7.18 3.76
C PHE A 20 5.59 6.70 4.22
N VAL A 21 5.25 5.45 3.89
CA VAL A 21 3.98 4.83 4.28
C VAL A 21 4.15 3.99 5.54
N GLY A 22 5.21 3.17 5.60
CA GLY A 22 5.42 2.28 6.74
C GLY A 22 6.29 1.08 6.45
N GLY A 23 6.27 0.12 7.38
CA GLY A 23 6.89 -1.19 7.22
C GLY A 23 5.90 -2.28 6.76
N CYS A 24 6.32 -3.54 6.86
CA CYS A 24 5.52 -4.71 6.46
C CYS A 24 4.17 -4.77 7.20
N ASP A 25 4.18 -4.60 8.52
CA ASP A 25 2.98 -4.75 9.36
C ASP A 25 1.91 -3.70 9.02
N ILE A 26 2.34 -2.45 8.82
CA ILE A 26 1.45 -1.35 8.42
C ILE A 26 0.85 -1.62 7.05
N LEU A 27 1.68 -2.05 6.09
CA LEU A 27 1.20 -2.33 4.73
C LEU A 27 0.17 -3.47 4.74
N LEU A 28 0.36 -4.49 5.59
CA LEU A 28 -0.58 -5.58 5.74
C LEU A 28 -1.93 -5.09 6.32
N GLN A 29 -1.90 -4.20 7.31
CA GLN A 29 -3.11 -3.58 7.86
C GLN A 29 -3.83 -2.74 6.80
N MET A 30 -3.10 -1.91 6.04
CA MET A 30 -3.66 -1.11 4.95
C MET A 30 -4.24 -1.96 3.82
N HIS A 31 -3.68 -3.15 3.60
CA HIS A 31 -4.24 -4.11 2.64
C HIS A 31 -5.55 -4.70 3.16
N GLN A 32 -5.61 -5.09 4.44
CA GLN A 32 -6.79 -5.72 5.03
C GLN A 32 -7.98 -4.77 5.18
N ASN A 33 -7.74 -3.49 5.46
CA ASN A 33 -8.80 -2.50 5.60
C ASN A 33 -9.21 -1.82 4.28
N GLY A 34 -8.44 -2.02 3.20
CA GLY A 34 -8.71 -1.45 1.87
C GLY A 34 -8.01 -0.12 1.58
N ASP A 35 -7.40 0.53 2.59
CA ASP A 35 -6.75 1.84 2.45
C ASP A 35 -5.62 1.82 1.41
N LEU A 36 -4.89 0.71 1.31
CA LEU A 36 -3.81 0.54 0.34
C LEU A 36 -4.32 0.64 -1.10
N VAL A 37 -5.52 0.11 -1.37
CA VAL A 37 -6.12 0.16 -2.70
C VAL A 37 -6.51 1.59 -3.05
N GLU A 38 -7.02 2.35 -2.08
CA GLU A 38 -7.36 3.76 -2.27
C GLU A 38 -6.13 4.62 -2.54
N GLU A 39 -5.05 4.42 -1.79
CA GLU A 39 -3.77 5.12 -1.99
C GLU A 39 -3.18 4.83 -3.38
N LEU A 40 -3.14 3.56 -3.79
CA LEU A 40 -2.68 3.20 -5.13
C LEU A 40 -3.55 3.85 -6.22
N LYS A 41 -4.87 3.90 -6.02
CA LYS A 41 -5.80 4.53 -6.96
C LYS A 41 -5.56 6.04 -7.10
N LYS A 42 -5.24 6.74 -6.01
CA LYS A 42 -4.85 8.17 -6.06
C LYS A 42 -3.61 8.40 -6.91
N LEU A 43 -2.69 7.45 -6.90
CA LEU A 43 -1.47 7.46 -7.72
C LEU A 43 -1.70 6.96 -9.16
N GLY A 44 -2.95 6.65 -9.54
CA GLY A 44 -3.27 6.10 -10.86
C GLY A 44 -2.84 4.65 -11.05
N ILE A 45 -2.45 3.96 -9.97
CA ILE A 45 -2.05 2.55 -9.99
C ILE A 45 -3.30 1.70 -9.71
N ARG A 46 -3.69 0.87 -10.68
CA ARG A 46 -4.82 -0.05 -10.53
C ARG A 46 -4.38 -1.28 -9.71
N SER A 47 -5.04 -1.51 -8.57
CA SER A 47 -4.85 -2.74 -7.79
C SER A 47 -5.53 -3.93 -8.48
N ALA A 48 -4.81 -5.06 -8.60
CA ALA A 48 -5.35 -6.30 -9.16
C ALA A 48 -6.49 -6.90 -8.32
N LEU A 49 -6.60 -6.53 -7.05
CA LEU A 49 -7.70 -6.99 -6.18
C LEU A 49 -9.08 -6.50 -6.70
N LEU A 50 -9.11 -5.31 -7.31
CA LEU A 50 -10.33 -4.76 -7.91
C LEU A 50 -10.77 -5.54 -9.16
N ASP A 51 -9.87 -6.30 -9.77
CA ASP A 51 -10.19 -7.18 -10.88
C ASP A 51 -10.76 -8.51 -10.36
N ALA A 52 -10.20 -9.03 -9.26
CA ALA A 52 -10.68 -10.25 -8.61
C ALA A 52 -12.11 -10.13 -8.02
N GLU A 53 -12.49 -8.96 -7.50
CA GLU A 53 -13.85 -8.71 -7.00
C GLU A 53 -14.89 -8.67 -8.13
N LYS A 54 -14.55 -8.10 -9.28
CA LYS A 54 -15.45 -8.06 -10.46
C LYS A 54 -15.76 -9.44 -11.02
N ASP A 55 -14.84 -10.39 -10.84
CA ASP A 55 -15.04 -11.77 -11.28
C ASP A 55 -15.91 -12.58 -10.30
N GLN A 56 -16.01 -12.17 -9.03
CA GLN A 56 -16.93 -12.75 -8.04
C GLN A 56 -18.36 -12.24 -8.23
N GLU A 57 -18.54 -10.96 -8.54
CA GLU A 57 -19.86 -10.32 -8.71
C GLU A 57 -20.58 -10.71 -10.01
N LYS A 58 -19.83 -11.22 -10.99
CA LYS A 58 -20.36 -11.71 -12.28
C LYS A 58 -20.71 -13.20 -12.30
N LYS A 59 -20.56 -13.90 -11.17
CA LYS A 59 -20.84 -15.33 -11.04
C LYS A 59 -22.09 -15.57 -10.23
#